data_AF-A0AAN9VQI0-F1
#
_entry.id   AF-A0AAN9VQI0-F1
#
_cell.length_a   1.000
_cell.length_b   1.000
_cell.length_c   1.000
_cell.angle_alpha   90.00
_cell.angle_beta   90.00
_cell.angle_gamma   90.00
#
_symmetry.space_group_name_H-M   'P 1'
#
loop_
_entity.id
_entity.type
_entity.pdbx_description
1 polymer ?
#
loop_
_entity_poly.entity_id
_entity_poly.type
_entity_poly.pdbx_seq_one_letter_code
_entity_poly.pdbx_strand_id
1 'polypeptide(L)'
;MVPVYKTLSSPELLAKCARGATQNANESLHASIWKKCPKEKFISKKRLDVAVCNAVGEHNMGCCASEEIMNKIKKSSVSPASLTIAARRDKRRIYESERSSSRVNKSIRKKVKLTKSKEEANKEKKEGKTYSVGGF
;
A
#
# COMPACT_ATOMS: atom_id res chain seq x y z
N MET A 1 -5.75 -28.98 -1.79
CA MET A 1 -5.64 -27.52 -2.03
C MET A 1 -7.04 -26.96 -2.23
N VAL A 2 -7.47 -26.01 -1.39
CA VAL A 2 -8.79 -25.37 -1.59
C VAL A 2 -8.69 -24.45 -2.81
N PRO A 3 -9.61 -24.55 -3.79
CA PRO A 3 -9.62 -23.64 -4.92
C PRO A 3 -9.73 -22.18 -4.48
N VAL A 4 -8.92 -21.30 -5.07
CA VAL A 4 -8.85 -19.87 -4.71
C VAL A 4 -10.23 -19.21 -4.71
N TYR A 5 -11.11 -19.57 -5.65
CA TYR A 5 -12.46 -19.02 -5.72
C TYR A 5 -13.29 -19.33 -4.45
N LYS A 6 -13.15 -20.52 -3.84
CA LYS A 6 -13.87 -20.86 -2.60
C LYS A 6 -13.39 -20.01 -1.43
N THR A 7 -12.09 -19.74 -1.34
CA THR A 7 -11.51 -18.88 -0.30
C THR A 7 -11.97 -17.43 -0.48
N LEU A 8 -11.97 -16.92 -1.71
CA LEU A 8 -12.40 -15.56 -2.03
C LEU A 8 -13.91 -15.35 -1.86
N SER A 9 -14.73 -16.40 -2.05
CA SER A 9 -16.18 -16.38 -1.82
C SER A 9 -16.57 -16.69 -0.37
N SER A 10 -15.62 -16.79 0.56
CA SER A 10 -15.94 -17.06 1.96
C SER A 10 -16.75 -15.90 2.58
N PRO A 11 -17.84 -16.19 3.32
CA PRO A 11 -18.68 -15.16 3.93
C PRO A 11 -17.90 -14.20 4.82
N GLU A 12 -16.88 -14.70 5.52
CA GLU A 12 -16.03 -13.90 6.41
C GLU A 12 -15.23 -12.84 5.63
N LEU A 13 -14.69 -13.19 4.45
CA LEU A 13 -13.95 -12.26 3.61
C LEU A 13 -14.88 -11.24 2.97
N LEU A 14 -16.04 -11.68 2.48
CA LEU A 14 -17.07 -10.82 1.90
C LEU A 14 -17.62 -9.81 2.92
N ALA A 15 -17.83 -10.23 4.18
CA ALA A 15 -18.25 -9.35 5.26
C ALA A 15 -17.22 -8.22 5.52
N LYS A 16 -15.91 -8.51 5.41
CA LYS A 16 -14.86 -7.50 5.51
C LYS A 16 -14.92 -6.51 4.34
N CYS A 17 -15.22 -6.98 3.13
CA CYS A 17 -15.39 -6.16 1.92
C CYS A 17 -16.65 -5.28 1.95
N ALA A 18 -17.75 -5.74 2.57
CA ALA A 18 -19.02 -5.00 2.65
C ALA A 18 -18.89 -3.62 3.31
N ARG A 19 -17.92 -3.45 4.21
CA ARG A 19 -17.61 -2.15 4.85
C ARG A 19 -17.04 -1.10 3.88
N GLY A 20 -16.69 -1.50 2.65
CA GLY A 20 -16.09 -0.61 1.66
C GLY A 20 -14.75 0.01 2.11
N ALA A 21 -14.07 -0.65 3.05
CA ALA A 21 -12.76 -0.23 3.52
C ALA A 21 -11.73 -0.37 2.39
N THR A 22 -10.87 0.63 2.25
CA THR A 22 -9.84 0.65 1.20
C THR A 22 -8.63 -0.19 1.60
N GLN A 23 -7.94 -0.77 0.62
CA GLN A 23 -6.69 -1.49 0.83
C GLN A 23 -5.46 -0.57 0.99
N ASN A 24 -5.66 0.74 1.17
CA ASN A 24 -4.61 1.77 1.24
C ASN A 24 -3.40 1.41 2.14
N ALA A 25 -3.62 0.76 3.29
CA ALA A 25 -2.52 0.35 4.16
C ALA A 25 -1.66 -0.74 3.52
N ASN A 26 -2.29 -1.76 2.93
CA ASN A 26 -1.61 -2.83 2.21
C ASN A 26 -0.92 -2.30 0.96
N GLU A 27 -1.60 -1.43 0.19
CA GLU A 27 -1.01 -0.77 -0.98
C GLU A 27 0.21 0.09 -0.60
N SER A 28 0.15 0.80 0.52
CA SER A 28 1.27 1.58 1.06
C SER A 28 2.44 0.68 1.44
N LEU A 29 2.19 -0.44 2.13
CA LEU A 29 3.24 -1.43 2.44
C LEU A 29 3.86 -2.02 1.17
N HIS A 30 3.03 -2.40 0.20
CA HIS A 30 3.50 -2.91 -1.08
C HIS A 30 4.36 -1.90 -1.82
N ALA A 31 3.98 -0.62 -1.82
CA ALA A 31 4.80 0.44 -2.40
C ALA A 31 6.17 0.57 -1.70
N SER A 32 6.23 0.43 -0.38
CA SER A 32 7.49 0.39 0.37
C SER A 32 8.35 -0.82 0.01
N ILE A 33 7.74 -2.01 -0.13
CA ILE A 33 8.43 -3.22 -0.58
C ILE A 33 9.01 -3.01 -1.98
N TRP A 34 8.21 -2.49 -2.93
CA TRP A 34 8.63 -2.32 -4.33
C TRP A 34 9.70 -1.24 -4.51
N LYS A 35 9.74 -0.22 -3.64
CA LYS A 35 10.84 0.74 -3.59
C LYS A 35 12.19 0.11 -3.24
N LYS A 36 12.19 -0.95 -2.42
CA LYS A 36 13.41 -1.69 -2.04
C LYS A 36 13.72 -2.83 -3.01
N CYS A 37 12.67 -3.50 -3.50
CA CYS A 37 12.73 -4.62 -4.41
C CYS A 37 11.73 -4.40 -5.56
N PRO A 38 12.15 -3.77 -6.67
CA PRO A 38 11.31 -3.59 -7.85
C PRO A 38 10.83 -4.95 -8.38
N LYS A 39 9.56 -5.04 -8.79
CA LYS A 39 8.98 -6.29 -9.28
C LYS A 39 9.61 -6.77 -10.59
N GLU A 40 10.13 -5.82 -11.35
CA GLU A 40 10.69 -6.01 -12.68
C GLU A 40 12.09 -6.60 -12.62
N LYS A 41 12.71 -6.65 -11.43
CA LYS A 41 14.06 -7.15 -11.24
C LYS A 41 14.04 -8.53 -10.61
N PHE A 42 14.69 -9.48 -11.26
CA PHE A 42 14.95 -10.79 -10.67
C PHE A 42 15.97 -10.65 -9.53
N ILE A 43 15.59 -11.11 -8.34
CA ILE A 43 16.45 -11.13 -7.16
C ILE A 43 16.38 -12.47 -6.45
N SER A 44 17.43 -12.83 -5.72
CA SER A 44 17.43 -14.06 -4.94
C SER A 44 16.45 -13.99 -3.77
N LYS A 45 15.88 -15.13 -3.38
CA LYS A 45 14.95 -15.25 -2.25
C LYS A 45 15.51 -14.60 -0.98
N LYS A 46 16.78 -14.84 -0.65
CA LYS A 46 17.45 -14.23 0.51
C LYS A 46 17.41 -12.70 0.48
N ARG A 47 17.64 -12.08 -0.68
CA ARG A 47 17.56 -10.61 -0.81
C ARG A 47 16.13 -10.11 -0.71
N LEU A 48 15.16 -10.87 -1.23
CA LEU A 48 13.75 -10.54 -1.14
C LEU A 48 13.30 -10.54 0.33
N ASP A 49 13.65 -11.59 1.09
CA ASP A 49 13.29 -11.72 2.50
C ASP A 49 13.81 -10.53 3.32
N VAL A 50 15.08 -10.17 3.13
CA VAL A 50 15.68 -9.00 3.81
C VAL A 50 15.00 -7.69 3.40
N ALA A 51 14.70 -7.50 2.11
CA ALA A 51 14.04 -6.30 1.63
C ALA A 51 12.62 -6.16 2.20
N VAL A 52 11.87 -7.27 2.27
CA VAL A 52 10.53 -7.32 2.86
C VAL A 52 10.59 -7.04 4.36
N CYS A 53 11.48 -7.70 5.11
CA CYS A 53 11.66 -7.43 6.53
C CYS A 53 11.98 -5.96 6.81
N ASN A 54 12.90 -5.37 6.04
CA ASN A 54 13.24 -3.94 6.17
C ASN A 54 12.06 -3.03 5.81
N ALA A 55 11.30 -3.33 4.75
CA ALA A 55 10.13 -2.54 4.37
C ALA A 55 9.03 -2.58 5.45
N VAL A 56 8.77 -3.76 6.03
CA VAL A 56 7.80 -3.95 7.11
C VAL A 56 8.26 -3.21 8.37
N GLY A 57 9.54 -3.31 8.72
CA GLY A 57 10.15 -2.57 9.83
C GLY A 57 9.98 -1.06 9.68
N GLU A 58 10.37 -0.51 8.52
CA GLU A 58 10.20 0.93 8.25
C GLU A 58 8.74 1.37 8.22
N HIS A 59 7.83 0.55 7.68
CA HIS A 59 6.42 0.88 7.62
C HIS A 59 5.79 0.99 9.02
N ASN A 60 6.15 0.07 9.92
CA ASN A 60 5.57 -0.02 11.26
C ASN A 60 6.31 0.86 12.28
N MET A 61 7.64 0.78 12.32
CA MET A 61 8.49 1.40 13.34
C MET A 61 9.14 2.71 12.88
N GLY A 62 9.19 2.96 11.58
CA GLY A 62 9.87 4.12 11.01
C GLY A 62 11.33 3.87 10.61
N CYS A 63 11.90 4.84 9.91
CA CYS A 63 13.28 4.85 9.43
C CYS A 63 14.27 4.98 10.58
N CYS A 64 13.98 5.77 11.62
CA CYS A 64 14.90 5.94 12.77
C CYS A 64 15.15 4.60 13.48
N ALA A 65 14.07 3.91 13.84
CA ALA A 65 14.15 2.59 14.48
C ALA A 65 14.87 1.57 13.58
N SER A 66 14.64 1.64 12.27
CA SER A 66 15.30 0.76 11.29
C SER A 66 16.81 1.02 11.21
N GLU A 67 17.26 2.28 11.29
CA GLU A 67 18.68 2.61 11.35
C GLU A 67 19.33 2.14 12.66
N GLU A 68 18.68 2.31 13.80
CA GLU A 68 19.18 1.81 15.08
C GLU A 68 19.37 0.28 15.07
N ILE A 69 18.38 -0.46 14.56
CA ILE A 69 18.46 -1.92 14.42
C ILE A 69 19.61 -2.30 13.49
N MET A 70 19.74 -1.64 12.35
CA MET A 70 20.80 -1.92 11.38
C MET A 70 22.19 -1.66 11.97
N ASN A 71 22.35 -0.61 12.76
CA ASN A 71 23.61 -0.27 13.39
C ASN A 71 23.98 -1.25 14.51
N LYS A 72 23.01 -1.73 15.30
CA LYS A 72 23.23 -2.82 16.26
C LYS A 72 23.74 -4.08 15.57
N ILE A 73 23.18 -4.43 14.41
CA ILE A 73 23.63 -5.58 13.61
C ILE A 73 25.06 -5.37 13.08
N LYS A 74 25.36 -4.16 12.58
CA LYS A 74 26.67 -3.80 12.02
C LYS A 74 27.74 -3.55 13.07
N LYS A 75 27.38 -3.46 14.36
CA LYS A 75 28.25 -3.04 15.46
C LYS A 75 28.93 -1.69 15.17
N SER A 76 28.19 -0.77 14.56
CA SER A 76 28.67 0.57 14.18
C SER A 76 27.88 1.66 14.90
N SER A 77 28.47 2.84 15.06
CA SER A 77 27.75 4.03 15.53
C SER A 77 26.85 4.58 14.43
N VAL A 78 25.71 5.16 14.83
CA VAL A 78 24.81 5.83 13.87
C VAL A 78 25.37 7.20 13.52
N SER A 79 25.44 7.53 12.23
CA SER A 79 25.79 8.89 11.81
C SER A 79 24.69 9.87 12.22
N PRO A 80 25.02 11.01 12.84
CA PRO A 80 24.04 12.06 13.16
C PRO A 80 23.28 12.57 11.91
N ALA A 81 23.94 12.58 10.75
CA ALA A 81 23.33 12.96 9.49
C ALA A 81 22.23 11.97 9.07
N SER A 82 22.50 10.66 9.20
CA SER A 82 21.51 9.61 8.89
C SER A 82 20.29 9.71 9.81
N LEU A 83 20.48 9.88 11.13
CA LEU A 83 19.36 10.08 12.06
C LEU A 83 18.52 11.31 11.70
N THR A 84 19.17 12.41 11.32
CA THR A 84 18.46 13.63 10.91
C THR A 84 17.59 13.39 9.68
N ILE A 85 18.12 12.67 8.68
CA ILE A 85 17.39 12.32 7.46
C ILE A 85 16.25 11.34 7.78
N ALA A 86 16.51 10.32 8.60
CA ALA A 86 15.53 9.33 9.04
C ALA A 86 14.37 10.00 9.80
N ALA A 87 14.67 10.91 10.73
CA ALA A 87 13.68 11.64 11.50
C ALA A 87 12.80 12.52 10.60
N ARG A 88 13.41 13.19 9.60
CA ARG A 88 12.65 13.98 8.61
C ARG A 88 11.72 13.10 7.78
N ARG A 89 12.18 11.90 7.38
CA ARG A 89 11.35 10.94 6.64
C ARG A 89 10.18 10.44 7.47
N ASP A 90 10.42 10.13 8.74
CA ASP A 90 9.38 9.65 9.65
C ASP A 90 8.33 10.71 9.96
N LYS A 91 8.75 11.97 10.19
CA LYS A 91 7.83 13.11 10.33
C LYS A 91 6.92 13.25 9.12
N ARG A 92 7.48 13.18 7.90
CA ARG A 92 6.69 13.24 6.66
C ARG A 92 5.73 12.05 6.54
N ARG A 93 6.18 10.83 6.83
CA ARG A 93 5.35 9.61 6.79
C ARG A 93 4.13 9.74 7.71
N ILE A 94 4.35 10.17 8.95
CA ILE A 94 3.27 10.35 9.95
C ILE A 94 2.29 11.42 9.46
N TYR A 95 2.79 12.59 9.05
CA TYR A 95 1.97 13.66 8.51
C TYR A 95 1.10 13.21 7.32
N GLU A 96 1.69 12.50 6.35
CA GLU A 96 0.96 11.99 5.18
C GLU A 96 -0.12 10.96 5.58
N SER A 97 0.19 10.11 6.57
CA SER A 97 -0.75 9.12 7.11
C SER A 97 -1.94 9.79 7.81
N GLU A 98 -1.68 10.75 8.69
CA GLU A 98 -2.71 11.53 9.40
C GLU A 98 -3.57 12.33 8.42
N ARG A 99 -2.93 13.05 7.49
CA ARG A 99 -3.61 13.79 6.43
C ARG A 99 -4.52 12.87 5.62
N SER A 100 -4.01 11.70 5.20
CA SER A 100 -4.76 10.75 4.37
C SER A 100 -5.86 10.03 5.13
N SER A 101 -5.70 9.83 6.43
CA SER A 101 -6.70 9.16 7.28
C SER A 101 -7.76 10.11 7.85
N SER A 102 -7.56 11.42 7.69
CA SER A 102 -8.50 12.45 8.13
C SER A 102 -9.88 12.32 7.48
N ARG A 103 -10.93 12.69 8.23
CA ARG A 103 -12.32 12.62 7.78
C ARG A 103 -12.56 13.46 6.52
N VAL A 104 -11.91 14.62 6.45
CA VAL A 104 -12.00 15.55 5.30
C VAL A 104 -11.47 14.88 4.03
N ASN A 105 -10.24 14.35 4.05
CA ASN A 105 -9.65 13.69 2.89
C ASN A 105 -10.40 12.41 2.50
N LYS A 106 -10.89 11.64 3.48
CA LYS A 106 -11.77 10.49 3.22
C LYS A 106 -13.07 10.92 2.49
N SER A 107 -13.70 12.00 2.93
CA SER A 107 -14.91 12.55 2.30
C SER A 107 -14.64 13.03 0.87
N ILE A 108 -13.56 13.77 0.65
CA ILE A 108 -13.13 14.23 -0.68
C ILE A 108 -12.93 13.05 -1.61
N ARG A 109 -12.19 12.01 -1.19
CA ARG A 109 -11.99 10.79 -2.00
C ARG A 109 -13.30 10.10 -2.34
N LYS A 110 -14.24 10.00 -1.40
CA LYS A 110 -15.56 9.41 -1.64
C LYS A 110 -16.35 10.19 -2.69
N LYS A 111 -16.33 11.53 -2.62
CA LYS A 111 -16.96 12.40 -3.62
C LYS A 111 -16.36 12.20 -5.00
N VAL A 112 -15.03 12.24 -5.11
CA VAL A 112 -14.32 12.02 -6.40
C VAL A 112 -14.61 10.64 -6.98
N LYS A 113 -14.70 9.60 -6.16
CA LYS A 113 -15.06 8.25 -6.62
C LYS A 113 -16.49 8.22 -7.18
N LEU A 114 -17.44 8.87 -6.51
CA LEU A 114 -18.83 8.94 -6.95
C LEU A 114 -18.99 9.73 -8.24
N THR A 115 -18.26 10.84 -8.42
CA THR A 115 -18.33 11.62 -9.67
C THR A 115 -17.79 10.79 -10.84
N LYS A 116 -16.64 10.13 -10.68
CA LYS A 116 -16.07 9.24 -11.71
C LYS A 116 -17.02 8.11 -12.11
N SER A 117 -17.64 7.45 -11.13
CA SER A 117 -18.60 6.37 -11.40
C SER A 117 -19.85 6.87 -12.14
N LYS A 118 -20.33 8.09 -11.84
CA LYS A 118 -21.43 8.72 -12.60
C LYS A 118 -21.02 9.07 -14.02
N GLU A 119 -19.81 9.59 -14.20
CA GLU A 119 -19.26 9.91 -15.53
C GLU A 119 -19.15 8.65 -16.39
N GLU A 120 -18.65 7.55 -15.82
CA GLU A 120 -18.51 6.26 -16.49
C GLU A 120 -19.88 5.68 -16.88
N ALA A 121 -20.85 5.68 -15.96
CA ALA A 121 -22.23 5.27 -16.26
C ALA A 121 -22.89 6.16 -17.34
N ASN A 122 -22.58 7.45 -17.38
CA ASN A 122 -23.07 8.34 -18.44
C ASN A 122 -22.41 8.07 -19.79
N LYS A 123 -21.13 7.67 -19.82
CA LYS A 123 -20.46 7.23 -21.05
C LYS A 123 -21.07 5.93 -21.57
N GLU A 124 -21.25 4.94 -20.69
CA GLU A 124 -21.93 3.67 -21.05
C GLU A 124 -23.33 3.89 -21.63
N LYS A 125 -24.10 4.85 -21.08
CA LYS A 125 -25.43 5.21 -21.64
C LYS A 125 -25.37 5.86 -23.01
N LYS A 126 -24.33 6.65 -23.29
CA LYS A 126 -24.15 7.35 -24.57
C LYS A 126 -23.60 6.45 -25.66
N GLU A 127 -22.63 5.61 -25.31
CA GLU A 127 -21.88 4.76 -26.25
C GLU A 127 -22.55 3.38 -26.45
N GLY A 128 -23.41 2.96 -25.52
CA GLY A 128 -23.95 1.60 -25.48
C GLY A 128 -22.97 0.60 -24.86
N LYS A 129 -23.31 -0.70 -24.84
CA LYS A 129 -22.39 -1.76 -24.37
C LYS A 129 -21.28 -1.96 -25.40
N THR A 130 -20.13 -1.34 -25.20
CA THR A 130 -18.96 -1.47 -26.09
C THR A 130 -18.20 -2.79 -25.88
N TYR A 131 -18.30 -3.40 -24.70
CA TYR A 131 -17.66 -4.69 -24.39
C TYR A 131 -18.67 -5.66 -23.77
N SER A 132 -18.76 -6.86 -24.34
CA SER A 132 -19.50 -7.98 -23.77
C SER A 132 -18.58 -9.19 -23.67
N VAL A 133 -18.73 -9.98 -22.61
CA VAL A 133 -17.95 -11.21 -22.44
C VAL A 133 -18.27 -12.15 -23.59
N GLY A 134 -17.28 -12.40 -24.47
CA GLY A 134 -17.42 -13.26 -25.65
C GLY A 134 -17.98 -12.59 -26.90
N GLY A 135 -18.24 -11.28 -26.89
CA GLY A 135 -18.59 -10.53 -28.09
C GLY A 135 -17.35 -9.95 -28.75
N PHE A 136 -17.25 -10.10 -30.07
CA PHE A 136 -16.34 -9.32 -30.92
C PHE A 136 -16.95 -7.96 -31.22
#